data_AF-A0A7S2DFJ6-F1
#
_entry.id   AF-A0A7S2DFJ6-F1
#
_cell.length_a   1.000
_cell.length_b   1.000
_cell.length_c   1.000
_cell.angle_alpha   90.00
_cell.angle_beta   90.00
_cell.angle_gamma   90.00
#
_symmetry.space_group_name_H-M   'P 1'
#
loop_
_entity.id
_entity.type
_entity.pdbx_description
1 polymer ?
#
loop_
_entity_poly.entity_id
_entity_poly.type
_entity_poly.pdbx_seq_one_letter_code
_entity_poly.pdbx_strand_id
1 'polypeptide(L)'
;AGAAGQHHSSNVGSLPGTTLVPLLNRMCALTKFGGNLANNDYGAWNLCHEGLNAKSTVFSFGVGGDVTFEAALARGRNCSVISFDPTITRSDYERALRVNKPTSQ
;
A
#
# COMPACT_ATOMS: atom_id res chain seq x y z
N ALA A 1 22.11 -52.83 -14.62
CA ALA A 1 23.22 -51.86 -14.51
C ALA A 1 23.28 -51.04 -15.78
N GLY A 2 23.12 -49.71 -15.66
CA GLY A 2 23.44 -48.66 -16.65
C GLY A 2 22.63 -48.65 -17.96
N ALA A 3 22.28 -47.53 -18.57
CA ALA A 3 22.23 -46.12 -18.15
C ALA A 3 21.28 -45.47 -19.18
N ALA A 4 20.24 -44.78 -18.72
CA ALA A 4 19.24 -44.18 -19.60
C ALA A 4 19.72 -42.81 -20.13
N GLY A 5 19.69 -42.69 -21.46
CA GLY A 5 19.48 -41.49 -22.28
C GLY A 5 19.97 -40.12 -21.78
N GLN A 6 20.98 -39.59 -22.45
CA GLN A 6 21.31 -38.17 -22.42
C GLN A 6 20.14 -37.35 -23.00
N HIS A 7 19.50 -36.52 -22.17
CA HIS A 7 18.57 -35.50 -22.63
C HIS A 7 19.36 -34.35 -23.26
N HIS A 8 19.14 -34.12 -24.56
CA HIS A 8 19.62 -32.95 -25.30
C HIS A 8 19.03 -31.68 -24.68
N SER A 9 19.89 -30.84 -24.10
CA SER A 9 19.54 -29.49 -23.68
C SER A 9 19.61 -28.57 -24.90
N SER A 10 18.47 -28.29 -25.52
CA SER A 10 18.37 -27.29 -26.58
C SER A 10 18.59 -25.90 -25.97
N ASN A 11 19.74 -25.31 -26.29
CA ASN A 11 20.13 -23.97 -25.86
C ASN A 11 19.28 -22.95 -26.63
N VAL A 12 18.30 -22.31 -25.98
CA VAL A 12 17.53 -21.22 -26.57
C VAL A 12 18.36 -19.94 -26.44
N GLY A 13 18.90 -19.46 -27.56
CA GLY A 13 19.72 -18.25 -27.62
C GLY A 13 18.95 -17.02 -27.11
N SER A 14 19.58 -16.27 -26.21
CA SER A 14 19.11 -14.95 -25.77
C SER A 14 19.43 -13.91 -26.83
N LEU A 15 18.44 -13.12 -27.25
CA LEU A 15 18.65 -11.90 -28.04
C LEU A 15 19.38 -10.85 -27.17
N PRO A 16 20.37 -10.11 -27.71
CA PRO A 16 21.01 -9.01 -27.00
C PRO A 16 20.11 -7.77 -27.07
N GLY A 17 19.62 -7.29 -25.92
CA GLY A 17 18.99 -5.97 -25.82
C GLY A 17 17.76 -5.86 -24.89
N THR A 18 17.14 -6.97 -24.51
CA THR A 18 16.13 -6.98 -23.46
C THR A 18 16.82 -7.20 -22.12
N THR A 19 17.24 -6.10 -21.48
CA THR A 19 17.41 -6.14 -20.03
C THR A 19 16.06 -6.53 -19.48
N LEU A 20 15.90 -7.79 -19.07
CA LEU A 20 14.77 -8.21 -18.27
C LEU A 20 14.76 -7.28 -17.08
N VAL A 21 13.88 -6.27 -17.09
CA VAL A 21 13.47 -5.62 -15.84
C VAL A 21 12.98 -6.79 -15.02
N PRO A 22 13.63 -7.16 -13.90
CA PRO A 22 13.23 -8.35 -13.17
C PRO A 22 11.80 -8.12 -12.70
N LEU A 23 10.85 -8.71 -13.43
CA LEU A 23 9.44 -8.63 -13.13
C LEU A 23 9.26 -9.42 -11.83
N LEU A 24 8.83 -8.69 -10.81
CA LEU A 24 8.28 -9.22 -9.57
C LEU A 24 9.21 -10.13 -8.75
N ASN A 25 10.27 -9.55 -8.17
CA ASN A 25 10.73 -10.03 -6.87
C ASN A 25 11.02 -8.86 -5.91
N ARG A 26 10.16 -7.83 -5.93
CA ARG A 26 10.18 -6.79 -4.91
C ARG A 26 9.35 -7.27 -3.73
N MET A 27 10.01 -7.98 -2.81
CA MET A 27 9.51 -8.05 -1.44
C MET A 27 9.70 -6.66 -0.82
N CYS A 28 8.61 -6.03 -0.44
CA CYS A 28 8.66 -4.79 0.33
C CYS A 28 8.20 -5.07 1.75
N ALA A 29 8.82 -4.38 2.70
CA ALA A 29 8.40 -4.47 4.09
C ALA A 29 6.98 -3.90 4.25
N LEU A 30 6.08 -4.69 4.82
CA LEU A 30 4.76 -4.20 5.22
C LEU A 30 4.91 -3.37 6.50
N THR A 31 4.39 -2.16 6.47
CA THR A 31 4.34 -1.27 7.64
C THR A 31 2.90 -1.04 8.04
N LYS A 32 2.61 -1.10 9.34
CA LYS A 32 1.30 -0.76 9.89
C LYS A 32 1.13 0.75 9.92
N PHE A 33 0.02 1.23 9.36
CA PHE A 33 -0.40 2.63 9.38
C PHE A 33 -1.77 2.75 10.05
N GLY A 34 -1.97 3.80 10.84
CA GLY A 34 -3.20 4.02 11.58
C GLY A 34 -3.46 2.99 12.67
N GLY A 35 -4.70 2.99 13.15
CA GLY A 35 -5.16 2.16 14.26
C GLY A 35 -5.24 2.92 15.57
N ASN A 36 -6.26 2.56 16.36
CA ASN A 36 -6.35 2.93 17.76
C ASN A 36 -6.15 1.68 18.64
N LEU A 37 -5.06 1.67 19.43
CA LEU A 37 -4.76 0.58 20.36
C LEU A 37 -5.89 0.34 21.39
N ALA A 38 -6.60 1.40 21.78
CA ALA A 38 -7.74 1.29 22.70
C ALA A 38 -8.98 0.64 22.05
N ASN A 39 -9.00 0.48 20.73
CA ASN A 39 -10.08 -0.16 19.97
C ASN A 39 -9.55 -1.29 19.07
N ASN A 40 -8.68 -2.14 19.62
CA ASN A 40 -8.11 -3.32 18.94
C ASN A 40 -7.55 -3.00 17.55
N ASP A 41 -6.89 -1.85 17.41
CA ASP A 41 -6.31 -1.37 16.16
C ASP A 41 -7.30 -1.22 15.00
N TYR A 42 -8.59 -1.01 15.28
CA TYR A 42 -9.56 -0.66 14.26
C TYR A 42 -9.06 0.54 13.44
N GLY A 43 -9.19 0.45 12.11
CA GLY A 43 -8.66 1.43 11.17
C GLY A 43 -7.19 1.25 10.81
N ALA A 44 -6.46 0.26 11.37
CA ALA A 44 -5.08 -0.01 10.97
C ALA A 44 -4.98 -0.89 9.72
N TRP A 45 -4.00 -0.59 8.86
CA TRP A 45 -3.66 -1.43 7.71
C TRP A 45 -2.15 -1.60 7.55
N ASN A 46 -1.75 -2.81 7.16
CA ASN A 46 -0.38 -3.11 6.75
C ASN A 46 -0.24 -2.84 5.25
N LEU A 47 0.66 -1.92 4.89
CA LEU A 47 0.87 -1.51 3.51
C LEU A 47 2.33 -1.56 3.11
N CYS A 48 2.58 -2.13 1.93
CA CYS A 48 3.81 -1.94 1.18
C CYS A 48 3.82 -0.51 0.64
N HIS A 49 4.62 0.36 1.23
CA HIS A 49 4.63 1.77 0.84
C HIS A 49 5.74 2.11 -0.17
N GLU A 50 6.38 1.11 -0.79
CA GLU A 50 7.35 1.36 -1.85
C GLU A 50 6.66 2.00 -3.06
N GLY A 51 7.23 3.10 -3.57
CA GLY A 51 6.66 3.85 -4.68
C GLY A 51 5.57 4.86 -4.30
N LEU A 52 5.01 4.80 -3.09
CA LEU A 52 4.13 5.85 -2.57
C LEU A 52 4.92 7.13 -2.29
N ASN A 53 4.56 8.21 -2.97
CA ASN A 53 5.24 9.49 -2.87
C ASN A 53 4.26 10.66 -3.10
N ALA A 54 4.76 11.90 -3.09
CA ALA A 54 3.92 13.09 -3.20
C ALA A 54 3.15 13.24 -4.52
N LYS A 55 3.52 12.50 -5.56
CA LYS A 55 2.80 12.44 -6.85
C LYS A 55 1.71 11.36 -6.86
N SER A 56 1.63 10.54 -5.81
CA SER A 56 0.61 9.50 -5.69
C SER A 56 -0.72 10.11 -5.21
N THR A 57 -1.82 9.61 -5.77
CA THR A 57 -3.17 9.81 -5.26
C THR A 57 -3.69 8.48 -4.74
N VAL A 58 -4.08 8.43 -3.46
CA VAL A 58 -4.66 7.27 -2.81
C VAL A 58 -6.16 7.47 -2.73
N PHE A 59 -6.93 6.51 -3.22
CA PHE A 59 -8.37 6.44 -3.00
C PHE A 59 -8.65 5.43 -1.90
N SER A 60 -9.23 5.88 -0.79
CA SER A 60 -9.63 5.03 0.33
C SER A 60 -11.15 4.92 0.41
N PHE A 61 -11.67 3.70 0.48
CA PHE A 61 -13.10 3.41 0.51
C PHE A 61 -13.48 2.67 1.78
N GLY A 62 -14.59 3.05 2.41
CA GLY A 62 -15.09 2.39 3.62
C GLY A 62 -14.25 2.71 4.86
N VAL A 63 -13.88 3.99 5.04
CA VAL A 63 -13.03 4.47 6.15
C VAL A 63 -13.69 4.32 7.53
N GLY A 64 -15.00 4.14 7.56
CA GLY A 64 -15.83 3.95 8.73
C GLY A 64 -15.63 5.06 9.75
N GLY A 65 -15.43 4.64 11.00
CA GLY A 65 -15.20 5.54 12.11
C GLY A 65 -13.75 6.00 12.27
N ASP A 66 -12.78 5.46 11.54
CA ASP A 66 -11.37 5.69 11.84
C ASP A 66 -10.57 6.03 10.59
N VAL A 67 -10.16 7.29 10.50
CA VAL A 67 -9.37 7.83 9.38
C VAL A 67 -7.87 7.92 9.69
N THR A 68 -7.39 7.23 10.73
CA THR A 68 -5.99 7.34 11.17
C THR A 68 -5.03 6.71 10.17
N PHE A 69 -5.47 5.71 9.40
CA PHE A 69 -4.69 5.15 8.29
C PHE A 69 -4.46 6.19 7.20
N GLU A 70 -5.52 6.83 6.74
CA GLU A 70 -5.50 7.87 5.70
C GLU A 70 -4.66 9.06 6.16
N ALA A 71 -4.86 9.51 7.40
CA ALA A 71 -4.09 10.61 7.97
C ALA A 71 -2.59 10.25 8.08
N ALA A 72 -2.26 9.00 8.44
CA ALA A 72 -0.88 8.54 8.51
C ALA A 72 -0.22 8.47 7.12
N LEU A 73 -0.96 8.07 6.08
CA LEU A 73 -0.47 8.10 4.70
C LEU A 73 -0.24 9.52 4.21
N ALA A 74 -1.24 10.40 4.37
CA ALA A 74 -1.17 11.79 3.92
C ALA A 74 0.02 12.52 4.57
N ARG A 75 0.20 12.39 5.89
CA ARG A 75 1.31 13.04 6.62
C ARG A 75 2.66 12.38 6.40
N GLY A 76 2.71 11.05 6.41
CA GLY A 76 3.96 10.30 6.38
C GLY A 76 4.61 10.22 4.99
N ARG A 77 3.81 10.35 3.91
CA ARG A 77 4.29 10.19 2.52
C ARG A 77 4.00 11.40 1.64
N ASN A 78 3.37 12.43 2.21
CA ASN A 78 2.99 13.67 1.53
C ASN A 78 2.16 13.42 0.26
N CYS A 79 1.44 12.30 0.19
CA CYS A 79 0.57 11.94 -0.93
C CYS A 79 -0.85 12.50 -0.72
N SER A 80 -1.57 12.69 -1.83
CA SER A 80 -2.99 13.05 -1.77
C SER A 80 -3.81 11.83 -1.40
N VAL A 81 -4.71 11.96 -0.42
CA VAL A 81 -5.63 10.89 -0.01
C VAL A 81 -7.06 11.39 -0.15
N ILE A 82 -7.86 10.67 -0.93
CA ILE A 82 -9.28 10.94 -1.16
C ILE A 82 -10.06 9.80 -0.52
N SER A 83 -10.90 10.13 0.46
CA SER A 83 -11.67 9.15 1.22
C SER A 83 -13.15 9.19 0.84
N PHE A 84 -13.75 8.01 0.69
CA PHE A 84 -15.19 7.85 0.44
C PHE A 84 -15.77 6.78 1.36
N ASP A 85 -16.92 7.04 1.98
CA ASP A 85 -17.65 6.04 2.72
C ASP A 85 -19.16 6.36 2.73
N PRO A 86 -20.02 5.52 2.14
CA PRO A 86 -21.46 5.73 2.13
C PRO A 86 -22.13 5.36 3.47
N THR A 87 -21.40 4.72 4.37
CA THR A 87 -21.87 4.23 5.68
C THR A 87 -21.47 5.15 6.83
N ILE A 88 -20.66 6.18 6.57
CA ILE A 88 -20.13 7.06 7.60
C ILE A 88 -21.26 7.76 8.37
N THR A 89 -21.18 7.72 9.70
CA THR A 89 -22.10 8.49 10.55
C THR A 89 -21.68 9.95 10.62
N ARG A 90 -22.61 10.84 10.97
CA ARG A 90 -22.28 12.27 11.20
C ARG A 90 -21.15 12.45 12.23
N SER A 91 -21.21 11.72 13.33
CA SER A 91 -20.19 11.80 14.39
C SER A 91 -18.81 11.36 13.91
N ASP A 92 -18.75 10.35 13.05
CA ASP A 92 -17.51 9.86 12.47
C ASP A 92 -16.93 10.84 11.46
N TYR A 93 -17.79 11.44 10.63
CA TYR A 93 -17.39 12.51 9.73
C TYR A 93 -16.80 13.71 10.48
N GLU A 94 -17.47 14.20 11.52
CA GLU A 94 -16.97 15.32 12.35
C GLU A 94 -15.64 14.97 13.03
N ARG A 95 -15.46 13.72 13.46
CA ARG A 95 -14.18 13.23 14.00
C ARG A 95 -13.08 13.21 12.94
N ALA A 96 -13.39 12.75 11.72
CA ALA A 96 -12.44 12.76 10.62
C ALA A 96 -11.96 14.18 10.28
N LEU A 97 -12.86 15.17 10.28
CA LEU A 97 -12.51 16.58 10.07
C LEU A 97 -11.56 17.11 11.15
N ARG A 98 -11.72 16.70 12.42
CA ARG A 98 -10.81 17.10 13.51
C ARG A 98 -9.41 16.53 13.31
N VAL A 99 -9.30 15.26 12.92
CA VAL A 99 -8.01 14.63 12.64
C VAL A 99 -7.30 15.32 11.48
N ASN A 100 -8.03 15.71 10.44
CA ASN A 100 -7.47 16.32 9.23
C ASN A 100 -7.37 17.85 9.27
N LYS A 101 -7.58 18.48 10.44
CA LYS A 101 -7.48 19.95 10.55
C LYS A 101 -6.05 20.38 10.20
N PRO A 102 -5.85 21.30 9.23
CA PRO A 102 -4.54 21.86 8.96
C PRO A 102 -4.03 22.52 10.24
N THR A 103 -2.84 22.13 10.71
CA THR A 103 -2.12 22.93 11.71
C THR A 103 -1.88 24.29 11.10
N SER A 104 -2.44 25.33 11.73
CA SER A 104 -2.18 26.72 11.38
C SER A 104 -0.67 26.92 11.28
N GLN A 105 -0.19 27.40 10.13
CA GLN A 105 1.16 27.95 10.00
C GLN A 105 1.26 29.25 10.79
#